data_AF-A0A512CZ91-F1
#
_entry.id   AF-A0A512CZ91-F1
#
_cell.length_a   1.000
_cell.length_b   1.000
_cell.length_c   1.000
_cell.angle_alpha   90.00
_cell.angle_beta   90.00
_cell.angle_gamma   90.00
#
_symmetry.space_group_name_H-M   'P 1'
#
loop_
_entity.id
_entity.type
_entity.pdbx_description
1 polymer ?
#
loop_
_entity_poly.entity_id
_entity_poly.type
_entity_poly.pdbx_seq_one_letter_code
_entity_poly.pdbx_strand_id
1 'polypeptide(L)'
;MTSTPVGDVELAVVTPVGTRRADPLPLLVAHDGPEYSRRAHLLSRLRDATAAGRVPPTRVVLLEPGPRHERYAANPLWAQALVEHVLPTVHTAYALDGRPTVMGASLGALASLQAEWRHPGTFGALFLQSGSFFRKRVDDEEDFEFWHRVTAFVTAVRRVRHRRTDARFVLTCGTDEGNLTNNRQMAQTLAASGHDVAFHETPGRHDWRSWEAAFDPYLLTLLQGSGSPGPSSRRGT
;
A
#
# COMPACT_ATOMS: atom_id res chain seq x y z
N MET A 1 18.41 8.99 -14.84
CA MET A 1 17.47 9.09 -13.70
C MET A 1 17.99 10.19 -12.80
N THR A 2 17.15 11.14 -12.42
CA THR A 2 17.49 12.11 -11.38
C THR A 2 17.63 11.35 -10.07
N SER A 3 18.79 11.47 -9.41
CA SER A 3 19.03 10.88 -8.09
C SER A 3 17.91 11.29 -7.14
N THR A 4 17.29 10.32 -6.45
CA THR A 4 16.25 10.60 -5.45
C THR A 4 16.92 10.94 -4.10
N PRO A 5 16.18 11.52 -3.13
CA PRO A 5 16.71 11.79 -1.79
C PRO A 5 17.21 10.56 -1.01
N VAL A 6 16.98 9.35 -1.53
CA VAL A 6 17.38 8.05 -0.93
C VAL A 6 18.23 7.20 -1.90
N GLY A 7 18.89 7.86 -2.86
CA GLY A 7 19.68 7.23 -3.91
C GLY A 7 18.82 6.62 -5.02
N ASP A 8 19.35 5.62 -5.71
CA ASP A 8 18.64 4.97 -6.80
C ASP A 8 17.51 4.07 -6.27
N VAL A 9 16.33 4.18 -6.89
CA VAL A 9 15.17 3.35 -6.59
C VAL A 9 14.91 2.44 -7.77
N GLU A 10 15.25 1.17 -7.62
CA GLU A 10 14.98 0.14 -8.60
C GLU A 10 13.49 -0.26 -8.56
N LEU A 11 12.92 -0.45 -9.74
CA LEU A 11 11.54 -0.89 -9.88
C LEU A 11 11.33 -1.64 -11.19
N ALA A 12 10.30 -2.48 -11.22
CA ALA A 12 9.75 -3.04 -12.45
C ALA A 12 8.29 -2.62 -12.62
N VAL A 13 7.87 -2.30 -13.84
CA VAL A 13 6.46 -2.06 -14.17
C VAL A 13 5.94 -3.24 -14.98
N VAL A 14 4.97 -3.96 -14.41
CA VAL A 14 4.29 -5.07 -15.06
C VAL A 14 2.98 -4.55 -15.65
N THR A 15 2.84 -4.71 -16.96
CA THR A 15 1.64 -4.34 -17.71
C THR A 15 0.86 -5.61 -18.07
N PRO A 16 -0.48 -5.66 -17.87
CA PRO A 16 -1.30 -6.81 -18.26
C PRO A 16 -1.12 -7.20 -19.73
N VAL A 17 -1.15 -8.50 -20.00
CA VAL A 17 -1.04 -9.04 -21.37
C VAL A 17 -2.13 -8.45 -22.25
N GLY A 18 -1.77 -8.06 -23.48
CA GLY A 18 -2.70 -7.47 -24.44
C GLY A 18 -2.95 -5.97 -24.26
N THR A 19 -2.30 -5.32 -23.28
CA THR A 19 -2.37 -3.87 -23.09
C THR A 19 -1.04 -3.19 -23.42
N ARG A 20 -1.11 -1.91 -23.81
CA ARG A 20 0.02 -1.06 -24.22
C ARG A 20 0.26 0.01 -23.17
N ARG A 21 1.42 0.68 -23.21
CA ARG A 21 1.75 1.77 -22.27
C ARG A 21 0.74 2.93 -22.29
N ALA A 22 0.14 3.19 -23.45
CA ALA A 22 -0.80 4.29 -23.65
C ALA A 22 -2.24 3.99 -23.23
N ASP A 23 -2.59 2.74 -22.91
CA ASP A 23 -3.94 2.41 -22.45
C ASP A 23 -4.10 2.90 -20.99
N PRO A 24 -5.12 3.70 -20.63
CA PRO A 24 -5.29 4.18 -19.27
C PRO A 24 -5.73 3.03 -18.36
N LEU A 25 -4.88 2.61 -17.42
CA LEU A 25 -5.17 1.52 -16.49
C LEU A 25 -4.91 1.95 -15.03
N PRO A 26 -5.63 1.39 -14.05
CA PRO A 26 -5.29 1.54 -12.64
C PRO A 26 -3.86 1.09 -12.35
N LEU A 27 -3.25 1.72 -11.33
CA LEU A 27 -1.91 1.39 -10.86
C LEU A 27 -1.94 0.83 -9.43
N LEU A 28 -1.33 -0.33 -9.23
CA LEU A 28 -0.95 -0.86 -7.93
C LEU A 28 0.56 -0.71 -7.73
N VAL A 29 0.96 -0.08 -6.63
CA VAL A 29 2.37 0.08 -6.25
C VAL A 29 2.65 -0.81 -5.05
N ALA A 30 3.56 -1.77 -5.19
CA ALA A 30 3.91 -2.71 -4.13
C ALA A 30 5.32 -2.43 -3.60
N HIS A 31 5.41 -1.99 -2.34
CA HIS A 31 6.64 -2.10 -1.55
C HIS A 31 6.99 -3.57 -1.35
N ASP A 32 8.28 -3.92 -1.33
CA ASP A 32 8.73 -5.33 -1.36
C ASP A 32 8.17 -6.10 -2.58
N GLY A 33 8.02 -5.41 -3.72
CA GLY A 33 7.30 -5.90 -4.89
C GLY A 33 7.80 -7.25 -5.42
N PRO A 34 9.12 -7.44 -5.62
CA PRO A 34 9.67 -8.72 -6.06
C PRO A 34 9.36 -9.87 -5.09
N GLU A 35 9.43 -9.64 -3.79
CA GLU A 35 9.06 -10.62 -2.77
C GLU A 35 7.56 -10.94 -2.82
N TYR A 36 6.69 -9.92 -2.94
CA TYR A 36 5.26 -10.13 -3.15
C TYR A 36 4.98 -10.97 -4.40
N SER A 37 5.68 -10.69 -5.49
CA SER A 37 5.53 -11.45 -6.73
C SER A 37 5.98 -12.90 -6.55
N ARG A 38 7.11 -13.14 -5.89
CA ARG A 38 7.71 -14.48 -5.77
C ARG A 38 7.09 -15.34 -4.68
N ARG A 39 6.80 -14.75 -3.52
CA ARG A 39 6.44 -15.47 -2.28
C ARG A 39 4.96 -15.43 -1.95
N ALA A 40 4.26 -14.37 -2.39
CA ALA A 40 2.81 -14.24 -2.24
C ALA A 40 2.07 -14.31 -3.59
N HIS A 41 2.79 -14.66 -4.67
CA HIS A 41 2.20 -14.89 -5.99
C HIS A 41 1.39 -13.70 -6.53
N LEU A 42 1.71 -12.46 -6.14
CA LEU A 42 0.91 -11.26 -6.44
C LEU A 42 0.53 -11.15 -7.93
N LEU A 43 1.50 -11.27 -8.83
CA LEU A 43 1.25 -11.11 -10.27
C LEU A 43 0.35 -12.21 -10.84
N SER A 44 0.53 -13.48 -10.44
CA SER A 44 -0.32 -14.56 -10.93
C SER A 44 -1.73 -14.45 -10.36
N ARG A 45 -1.87 -14.11 -9.06
CA ARG A 45 -3.18 -13.87 -8.44
C ARG A 45 -3.96 -12.75 -9.13
N LEU A 46 -3.30 -11.64 -9.46
CA LEU A 46 -3.93 -10.54 -10.20
C LEU A 46 -4.27 -10.91 -11.65
N ARG A 47 -3.39 -11.65 -12.33
CA ARG A 47 -3.68 -12.16 -13.69
C ARG A 47 -4.91 -13.06 -13.68
N ASP A 48 -4.98 -14.01 -12.76
CA ASP A 48 -6.09 -14.95 -12.67
C ASP A 48 -7.40 -14.24 -12.28
N ALA A 49 -7.33 -13.26 -11.37
CA ALA A 49 -8.46 -12.41 -11.03
C ALA A 49 -8.93 -11.54 -12.22
N THR A 50 -8.00 -11.02 -13.02
CA THR A 50 -8.32 -10.26 -14.24
C THR A 50 -8.99 -11.15 -15.28
N ALA A 51 -8.45 -12.35 -15.53
CA ALA A 51 -9.03 -13.32 -16.46
C ALA A 51 -10.44 -13.77 -16.03
N ALA A 52 -10.69 -13.82 -14.72
CA ALA A 52 -12.01 -14.11 -14.15
C ALA A 52 -12.95 -12.88 -14.09
N GLY A 53 -12.54 -11.71 -14.60
CA GLY A 53 -13.35 -10.48 -14.54
C GLY A 53 -13.54 -9.91 -13.13
N ARG A 54 -12.76 -10.36 -12.15
CA ARG A 54 -12.87 -9.93 -10.75
C ARG A 54 -12.09 -8.67 -10.45
N VAL A 55 -11.13 -8.27 -11.28
CA VAL A 55 -10.45 -6.97 -11.18
C VAL A 55 -10.22 -6.45 -12.60
N PRO A 56 -10.23 -5.12 -12.82
CA PRO A 56 -9.81 -4.58 -14.12
C PRO A 56 -8.33 -4.91 -14.39
N PRO A 57 -7.90 -4.96 -15.66
CA PRO A 57 -6.48 -5.03 -15.99
C PRO A 57 -5.72 -3.90 -15.26
N THR A 58 -4.81 -4.28 -14.36
CA THR A 58 -4.14 -3.35 -13.45
C THR A 58 -2.64 -3.38 -13.69
N ARG A 59 -2.00 -2.21 -13.85
CA ARG A 59 -0.54 -2.13 -13.87
C ARG A 59 0.02 -2.29 -12.47
N VAL A 60 1.15 -2.99 -12.36
CA VAL A 60 1.80 -3.21 -11.07
C VAL A 60 3.22 -2.65 -11.12
N VAL A 61 3.53 -1.72 -10.22
CA VAL A 61 4.91 -1.32 -9.93
C VAL A 61 5.42 -2.19 -8.78
N LEU A 62 6.48 -2.94 -9.05
CA LEU A 62 7.20 -3.71 -8.04
C LEU A 62 8.40 -2.88 -7.61
N LEU A 63 8.35 -2.31 -6.40
CA LEU A 63 9.45 -1.54 -5.83
C LEU A 63 10.45 -2.49 -5.19
N GLU A 64 11.71 -2.41 -5.61
CA GLU A 64 12.80 -3.06 -4.89
C GLU A 64 13.03 -2.34 -3.56
N PRO A 65 13.22 -3.08 -2.45
CA PRO A 65 13.33 -2.46 -1.14
C PRO A 65 14.67 -1.75 -0.90
N GLY A 66 15.76 -2.20 -1.54
CA GLY A 66 17.12 -1.70 -1.28
C GLY A 66 17.49 -1.84 0.21
N PRO A 67 18.09 -0.82 0.86
CA PRO A 67 18.26 -0.79 2.31
C PRO A 67 16.89 -0.63 3.01
N ARG A 68 16.17 -1.76 3.09
CA ARG A 68 14.75 -1.84 3.45
C ARG A 68 14.42 -1.14 4.77
N HIS A 69 15.20 -1.40 5.82
CA HIS A 69 14.94 -0.83 7.14
C HIS A 69 15.09 0.69 7.10
N GLU A 70 16.17 1.19 6.52
CA GLU A 70 16.44 2.63 6.40
C GLU A 70 15.37 3.35 5.59
N ARG A 71 14.92 2.75 4.49
CA ARG A 71 13.89 3.33 3.62
C ARG A 71 12.49 3.23 4.24
N TYR A 72 12.11 2.08 4.79
CA TYR A 72 10.70 1.83 5.12
C TYR A 72 10.35 2.09 6.59
N ALA A 73 11.33 2.23 7.49
CA ALA A 73 11.08 2.54 8.90
C ALA A 73 10.73 4.01 9.12
N ALA A 74 9.58 4.45 8.59
CA ALA A 74 9.06 5.81 8.69
C ALA A 74 10.07 6.89 8.23
N ASN A 75 10.81 6.64 7.14
CA ASN A 75 11.74 7.62 6.57
C ASN A 75 11.01 8.68 5.71
N PRO A 76 11.04 9.97 6.10
CA PRO A 76 10.42 11.04 5.31
C PRO A 76 11.03 11.21 3.92
N LEU A 77 12.32 10.91 3.75
CA LEU A 77 12.99 11.01 2.45
C LEU A 77 12.54 9.89 1.50
N TRP A 78 12.19 8.72 2.03
CA TRP A 78 11.58 7.65 1.22
C TRP A 78 10.18 8.06 0.74
N ALA A 79 9.36 8.64 1.63
CA ALA A 79 8.06 9.18 1.25
C ALA A 79 8.18 10.21 0.12
N GLN A 80 9.13 11.15 0.25
CA GLN A 80 9.42 12.15 -0.77
C GLN A 80 9.89 11.50 -2.09
N ALA A 81 10.86 10.58 -2.02
CA ALA A 81 11.37 9.88 -3.20
C ALA A 81 10.26 9.15 -3.95
N LEU A 82 9.38 8.45 -3.22
CA LEU A 82 8.26 7.74 -3.82
C LEU A 82 7.31 8.70 -4.55
N VAL A 83 6.89 9.77 -3.90
CA VAL A 83 5.82 10.65 -4.40
C VAL A 83 6.32 11.65 -5.44
N GLU A 84 7.51 12.21 -5.25
CA GLU A 84 8.03 13.32 -6.08
C GLU A 84 8.96 12.84 -7.20
N HIS A 85 9.44 11.60 -7.17
CA HIS A 85 10.37 11.08 -8.18
C HIS A 85 9.87 9.79 -8.84
N VAL A 86 9.56 8.77 -8.05
CA VAL A 86 9.18 7.44 -8.57
C VAL A 86 7.84 7.49 -9.29
N LEU A 87 6.79 7.98 -8.64
CA LEU A 87 5.46 8.06 -9.26
C LEU A 87 5.48 8.95 -10.53
N PRO A 88 6.05 10.18 -10.54
CA PRO A 88 6.13 10.99 -11.75
C PRO A 88 6.85 10.30 -12.91
N THR A 89 7.90 9.51 -12.63
CA THR A 89 8.60 8.73 -13.65
C THR A 89 7.68 7.66 -14.26
N VAL A 90 6.89 6.97 -13.44
CA VAL A 90 5.90 5.98 -13.91
C VAL A 90 4.78 6.67 -14.71
N HIS A 91 4.23 7.79 -14.21
CA HIS A 91 3.19 8.58 -14.89
C HIS A 91 3.66 9.12 -16.25
N THR A 92 4.95 9.43 -16.41
CA THR A 92 5.51 9.87 -17.70
C THR A 92 5.59 8.72 -18.71
N ALA A 93 5.84 7.49 -18.23
CA ALA A 93 6.05 6.33 -19.08
C ALA A 93 4.77 5.55 -19.42
N TYR A 94 3.71 5.69 -18.61
CA TYR A 94 2.47 4.91 -18.71
C TYR A 94 1.23 5.79 -18.49
N ALA A 95 0.19 5.61 -19.31
CA ALA A 95 -1.10 6.26 -19.11
C ALA A 95 -1.85 5.61 -17.93
N LEU A 96 -2.20 6.37 -16.90
CA LEU A 96 -2.83 5.83 -15.69
C LEU A 96 -4.29 6.29 -15.56
N ASP A 97 -5.17 5.40 -15.09
CA ASP A 97 -6.56 5.71 -14.72
C ASP A 97 -6.62 5.94 -13.21
N GLY A 98 -6.99 7.15 -12.81
CA GLY A 98 -7.13 7.54 -11.40
C GLY A 98 -5.82 7.62 -10.60
N ARG A 99 -5.98 7.70 -9.27
CA ARG A 99 -4.85 7.71 -8.33
C ARG A 99 -4.39 6.28 -8.05
N PRO A 100 -3.08 6.04 -7.85
CA PRO A 100 -2.58 4.71 -7.56
C PRO A 100 -3.14 4.15 -6.24
N THR A 101 -3.23 2.82 -6.17
CA THR A 101 -3.30 2.09 -4.92
C THR A 101 -1.88 1.71 -4.49
N VAL A 102 -1.52 1.88 -3.23
CA VAL A 102 -0.22 1.44 -2.69
C VAL A 102 -0.40 0.32 -1.67
N MET A 103 0.51 -0.64 -1.67
CA MET A 103 0.49 -1.76 -0.76
C MET A 103 1.86 -2.09 -0.19
N GLY A 104 1.85 -2.69 0.99
CA GLY A 104 3.05 -3.18 1.65
C GLY A 104 2.72 -4.03 2.87
N ALA A 105 3.70 -4.82 3.32
CA ALA A 105 3.62 -5.59 4.56
C ALA A 105 4.62 -5.06 5.58
N SER A 106 4.28 -5.12 6.87
CA SER A 106 5.23 -4.77 7.95
C SER A 106 5.75 -3.33 7.79
N LEU A 107 7.07 -3.12 7.68
CA LEU A 107 7.64 -1.81 7.36
C LEU A 107 7.13 -1.23 6.03
N GLY A 108 6.83 -2.05 5.02
CA GLY A 108 6.24 -1.57 3.75
C GLY A 108 4.87 -0.93 3.94
N ALA A 109 4.03 -1.47 4.83
CA ALA A 109 2.75 -0.86 5.20
C ALA A 109 2.96 0.46 5.97
N LEU A 110 3.95 0.51 6.86
CA LEU A 110 4.33 1.74 7.56
C LEU A 110 4.78 2.84 6.57
N ALA A 111 5.62 2.47 5.60
CA ALA A 111 6.11 3.37 4.55
C ALA A 111 4.97 3.86 3.64
N SER A 112 4.06 2.96 3.25
CA SER A 112 2.85 3.30 2.48
C SER A 112 1.99 4.31 3.20
N LEU A 113 1.67 4.07 4.48
CA LEU A 113 0.92 5.00 5.31
C LEU A 113 1.64 6.33 5.44
N GLN A 114 2.96 6.33 5.66
CA GLN A 114 3.72 7.57 5.79
C GLN A 114 3.74 8.40 4.50
N ALA A 115 3.88 7.76 3.34
CA ALA A 115 3.87 8.45 2.06
C ALA A 115 2.57 9.24 1.88
N GLU A 116 1.42 8.59 2.06
CA GLU A 116 0.12 9.26 2.02
C GLU A 116 -0.04 10.30 3.14
N TRP A 117 0.44 10.01 4.36
CA TRP A 117 0.31 10.95 5.47
C TRP A 117 1.09 12.24 5.24
N ARG A 118 2.26 12.16 4.60
CA ARG A 118 3.11 13.32 4.29
C ARG A 118 2.67 14.04 3.01
N HIS A 119 2.12 13.30 2.06
CA HIS A 119 1.64 13.82 0.78
C HIS A 119 0.16 13.43 0.61
N PRO A 120 -0.76 14.06 1.37
CA PRO A 120 -2.16 13.68 1.35
C PRO A 120 -2.78 13.91 -0.03
N GLY A 121 -3.54 12.93 -0.48
CA GLY A 121 -4.23 12.92 -1.77
C GLY A 121 -3.41 12.28 -2.89
N THR A 122 -2.23 11.71 -2.62
CA THR A 122 -1.42 11.00 -3.62
C THR A 122 -2.06 9.67 -4.03
N PHE A 123 -2.50 8.88 -3.07
CA PHE A 123 -3.06 7.56 -3.32
C PHE A 123 -4.59 7.58 -3.26
N GLY A 124 -5.24 6.78 -4.11
CA GLY A 124 -6.69 6.55 -4.02
C GLY A 124 -7.03 5.55 -2.91
N ALA A 125 -6.13 4.59 -2.67
CA ALA A 125 -6.29 3.57 -1.66
C ALA A 125 -4.96 3.01 -1.16
N LEU A 126 -4.98 2.47 0.06
CA LEU A 126 -3.85 1.82 0.71
C LEU A 126 -4.27 0.41 1.16
N PHE A 127 -3.48 -0.60 0.80
CA PHE A 127 -3.62 -1.98 1.28
C PHE A 127 -2.45 -2.31 2.22
N LEU A 128 -2.72 -2.31 3.53
CA LEU A 128 -1.71 -2.32 4.58
C LEU A 128 -1.76 -3.64 5.35
N GLN A 129 -0.75 -4.48 5.16
CA GLN A 129 -0.71 -5.80 5.78
C GLN A 129 0.23 -5.81 6.98
N SER A 130 -0.26 -6.25 8.13
CA SER A 130 0.54 -6.49 9.34
C SER A 130 1.47 -5.31 9.68
N GLY A 131 0.99 -4.07 9.55
CA GLY A 131 1.84 -2.90 9.50
C GLY A 131 2.56 -2.65 10.83
N SER A 132 3.85 -2.33 10.77
CA SER A 132 4.74 -2.10 11.92
C SER A 132 4.41 -0.80 12.66
N PHE A 133 3.20 -0.69 13.19
CA PHE A 133 2.66 0.47 13.89
C PHE A 133 3.06 0.47 15.36
N PHE A 134 4.34 0.23 15.62
CA PHE A 134 4.87 0.08 16.96
C PHE A 134 4.82 1.37 17.79
N ARG A 135 4.75 1.19 19.10
CA ARG A 135 4.50 2.19 20.11
C ARG A 135 5.55 2.10 21.21
N LYS A 136 6.11 3.27 21.53
CA LYS A 136 7.02 3.43 22.67
C LYS A 136 6.32 3.00 23.98
N ARG A 137 7.04 2.27 24.84
CA ARG A 137 6.58 1.75 26.16
C ARG A 137 5.49 0.67 26.10
N VAL A 138 5.15 0.16 24.92
CA VAL A 138 4.14 -0.91 24.75
C VAL A 138 4.77 -2.11 24.06
N ASP A 139 5.62 -1.87 23.05
CA ASP A 139 6.37 -2.95 22.41
C ASP A 139 7.84 -2.92 22.83
N ASP A 140 8.42 -4.10 23.01
CA ASP A 140 9.80 -4.34 23.45
C ASP A 140 10.75 -4.47 22.25
N GLU A 141 10.81 -3.43 21.41
CA GLU A 141 11.71 -3.35 20.24
C GLU A 141 12.60 -2.09 20.30
N GLU A 142 12.93 -1.60 21.50
CA GLU A 142 13.70 -0.35 21.64
C GLU A 142 15.11 -0.42 21.03
N ASP A 143 15.66 -1.63 20.87
CA ASP A 143 16.96 -1.89 20.24
C ASP A 143 16.93 -1.79 18.70
N PHE A 144 15.75 -1.68 18.08
CA PHE A 144 15.66 -1.49 16.63
C PHE A 144 16.20 -0.10 16.24
N GLU A 145 17.14 -0.07 15.28
CA GLU A 145 17.92 1.12 14.90
C GLU A 145 17.06 2.36 14.54
N PHE A 146 15.83 2.16 14.02
CA PHE A 146 14.90 3.23 13.64
C PHE A 146 13.68 3.37 14.57
N TRP A 147 13.72 2.73 15.75
CA TRP A 147 12.62 2.70 16.73
C TRP A 147 11.98 4.07 16.99
N HIS A 148 12.81 5.09 17.25
CA HIS A 148 12.33 6.44 17.50
C HIS A 148 11.61 7.07 16.31
N ARG A 149 12.06 6.78 15.08
CA ARG A 149 11.43 7.29 13.86
C ARG A 149 10.06 6.67 13.65
N VAL A 150 9.96 5.35 13.81
CA VAL A 150 8.71 4.58 13.73
C VAL A 150 7.70 5.07 14.76
N THR A 151 8.08 5.07 16.04
CA THR A 151 7.18 5.42 17.14
C THR A 151 6.75 6.88 17.13
N ALA A 152 7.62 7.80 16.69
CA ALA A 152 7.26 9.21 16.52
C ALA A 152 6.21 9.40 15.42
N PHE A 153 6.35 8.71 14.29
CA PHE A 153 5.36 8.77 13.21
C PHE A 153 4.03 8.16 13.64
N VAL A 154 4.02 6.96 14.25
CA VAL A 154 2.80 6.32 14.77
C VAL A 154 2.11 7.22 15.80
N THR A 155 2.87 7.86 16.68
CA THR A 155 2.33 8.84 17.65
C THR A 155 1.70 10.04 16.96
N ALA A 156 2.29 10.54 15.87
CA ALA A 156 1.73 11.65 15.10
C ALA A 156 0.39 11.26 14.45
N VAL A 157 0.28 10.07 13.86
CA VAL A 157 -1.00 9.56 13.31
C VAL A 157 -2.05 9.45 14.42
N ARG A 158 -1.68 8.93 15.60
CA ARG A 158 -2.59 8.78 16.76
C ARG A 158 -3.12 10.09 17.36
N ARG A 159 -2.50 11.22 17.05
CA ARG A 159 -2.95 12.54 17.53
C ARG A 159 -3.93 13.23 16.58
N VAL A 160 -4.17 12.67 15.40
CA VAL A 160 -5.06 13.26 14.40
C VAL A 160 -6.50 13.25 14.89
N ARG A 161 -7.23 14.33 14.61
CA ARG A 161 -8.63 14.52 15.05
C ARG A 161 -9.61 14.75 13.90
N HIS A 162 -9.09 14.92 12.69
CA HIS A 162 -9.86 15.19 11.48
C HIS A 162 -9.24 14.44 10.31
N ARG A 163 -10.04 14.23 9.27
CA ARG A 163 -9.62 13.55 8.04
C ARG A 163 -8.48 14.34 7.39
N ARG A 164 -7.37 13.66 7.11
CA ARG A 164 -6.16 14.24 6.50
C ARG A 164 -6.08 13.98 5.00
N THR A 165 -6.68 12.88 4.55
CA THR A 165 -6.75 12.48 3.15
C THR A 165 -8.09 11.83 2.84
N ASP A 166 -8.47 11.83 1.57
CA ASP A 166 -9.63 11.12 1.06
C ASP A 166 -9.37 9.65 0.68
N ALA A 167 -8.13 9.16 0.76
CA ALA A 167 -7.78 7.77 0.47
C ALA A 167 -8.56 6.75 1.31
N ARG A 168 -8.87 5.59 0.70
CA ARG A 168 -9.43 4.42 1.39
C ARG A 168 -8.33 3.57 2.00
N PHE A 169 -8.46 3.20 3.27
CA PHE A 169 -7.51 2.34 3.98
C PHE A 169 -8.10 0.94 4.18
N VAL A 170 -7.45 -0.09 3.65
CA VAL A 170 -7.76 -1.48 3.93
C VAL A 170 -6.59 -2.10 4.68
N LEU A 171 -6.80 -2.44 5.94
CA LEU A 171 -5.80 -3.03 6.82
C LEU A 171 -6.11 -4.52 7.03
N THR A 172 -5.10 -5.38 6.97
CA THR A 172 -5.21 -6.80 7.31
C THR A 172 -4.14 -7.19 8.33
N CYS A 173 -4.44 -8.03 9.31
CA CYS A 173 -3.43 -8.55 10.23
C CYS A 173 -3.77 -9.97 10.69
N GLY A 174 -2.75 -10.82 10.78
CA GLY A 174 -2.85 -12.18 11.28
C GLY A 174 -3.29 -12.23 12.74
N THR A 175 -4.22 -13.14 13.07
CA THR A 175 -4.72 -13.32 14.44
C THR A 175 -3.65 -13.79 15.42
N ASP A 176 -2.60 -14.45 14.94
CA ASP A 176 -1.51 -14.99 15.76
C ASP A 176 -0.30 -14.04 15.83
N GLU A 177 -0.46 -12.80 15.36
CA GLU A 177 0.62 -11.80 15.38
C GLU A 177 0.64 -10.99 16.68
N GLY A 178 1.83 -10.81 17.26
CA GLY A 178 2.04 -9.90 18.40
C GLY A 178 1.65 -8.44 18.08
N ASN A 179 1.67 -8.08 16.80
CA ASN A 179 1.38 -6.74 16.31
C ASN A 179 -0.11 -6.50 15.99
N LEU A 180 -0.99 -7.47 16.26
CA LEU A 180 -2.43 -7.37 16.01
C LEU A 180 -3.07 -6.20 16.74
N THR A 181 -2.73 -6.02 18.03
CA THR A 181 -3.26 -4.93 18.86
C THR A 181 -2.93 -3.56 18.27
N ASN A 182 -1.71 -3.37 17.74
CA ASN A 182 -1.28 -2.13 17.13
C ASN A 182 -2.04 -1.85 15.81
N ASN A 183 -2.26 -2.88 14.99
CA ASN A 183 -3.03 -2.73 13.75
C ASN A 183 -4.50 -2.40 14.03
N ARG A 184 -5.11 -3.06 15.02
CA ARG A 184 -6.48 -2.76 15.46
C ARG A 184 -6.60 -1.31 15.95
N GLN A 185 -5.65 -0.84 16.77
CA GLN A 185 -5.62 0.53 17.27
C GLN A 185 -5.37 1.57 16.17
N MET A 186 -4.52 1.26 15.18
CA MET A 186 -4.29 2.14 14.03
C MET A 186 -5.58 2.29 13.22
N ALA A 187 -6.26 1.19 12.89
CA ALA A 187 -7.54 1.22 12.20
C ALA A 187 -8.60 2.05 12.96
N GLN A 188 -8.73 1.83 14.27
CA GLN A 188 -9.64 2.59 15.12
C GLN A 188 -9.30 4.09 15.14
N THR A 189 -8.02 4.44 15.18
CA THR A 189 -7.55 5.83 15.14
C THR A 189 -7.95 6.52 13.83
N LEU A 190 -7.69 5.86 12.70
CA LEU A 190 -8.02 6.39 11.38
C LEU A 190 -9.53 6.53 11.21
N ALA A 191 -10.31 5.54 11.64
CA ALA A 191 -11.78 5.60 11.60
C ALA A 191 -12.34 6.71 12.49
N ALA A 192 -11.86 6.84 13.73
CA ALA A 192 -12.31 7.86 14.68
C ALA A 192 -11.99 9.30 14.24
N SER A 193 -11.02 9.47 13.32
CA SER A 193 -10.70 10.76 12.71
C SER A 193 -11.45 11.02 11.39
N GLY A 194 -12.35 10.12 10.97
CA GLY A 194 -13.22 10.29 9.81
C GLY A 194 -12.63 9.81 8.48
N HIS A 195 -11.59 8.98 8.49
CA HIS A 195 -11.09 8.33 7.27
C HIS A 195 -11.97 7.12 6.89
N ASP A 196 -11.98 6.76 5.60
CA ASP A 196 -12.61 5.53 5.11
C ASP A 196 -11.70 4.33 5.38
N VAL A 197 -12.08 3.46 6.31
CA VAL A 197 -11.23 2.38 6.83
C VAL A 197 -12.00 1.08 6.89
N ALA A 198 -11.38 0.01 6.39
CA ALA A 198 -11.76 -1.37 6.66
C ALA A 198 -10.58 -2.10 7.33
N PHE A 199 -10.84 -2.81 8.42
CA PHE A 199 -9.84 -3.65 9.09
C PHE A 199 -10.34 -5.09 9.16
N HIS A 200 -9.45 -6.02 8.78
CA HIS A 200 -9.75 -7.44 8.71
C HIS A 200 -8.69 -8.24 9.47
N GLU A 201 -9.15 -9.04 10.43
CA GLU A 201 -8.31 -10.03 11.08
C GLU A 201 -8.34 -11.31 10.26
N THR A 202 -7.18 -11.80 9.87
CA THR A 202 -7.06 -13.00 9.02
C THR A 202 -6.41 -14.13 9.81
N PRO A 203 -6.85 -15.39 9.68
CA PRO A 203 -6.10 -16.50 10.25
C PRO A 203 -4.67 -16.50 9.71
N GLY A 204 -3.68 -16.60 10.60
CA GLY A 204 -2.28 -16.64 10.20
C GLY A 204 -1.35 -15.79 11.05
N ARG A 205 -0.12 -15.67 10.58
CA ARG A 205 1.03 -15.07 11.27
C ARG A 205 1.64 -13.97 10.41
N HIS A 206 2.77 -13.44 10.86
CA HIS A 206 3.56 -12.45 10.14
C HIS A 206 4.40 -13.10 9.03
N ASP A 207 3.74 -13.65 8.00
CA ASP A 207 4.39 -14.38 6.91
C ASP A 207 3.71 -14.19 5.54
N TRP A 208 4.46 -14.56 4.48
CA TRP A 208 4.02 -14.40 3.09
C TRP A 208 2.75 -15.18 2.75
N ARG A 209 2.53 -16.35 3.36
CA ARG A 209 1.33 -17.17 3.12
C ARG A 209 0.08 -16.47 3.67
N SER A 210 0.20 -15.89 4.86
CA SER A 210 -0.88 -15.14 5.50
C SER A 210 -1.19 -13.87 4.72
N TRP A 211 -0.17 -13.17 4.22
CA TRP A 211 -0.34 -11.99 3.37
C TRP A 211 -0.97 -12.31 2.01
N GLU A 212 -0.57 -13.42 1.37
CA GLU A 212 -1.22 -13.90 0.14
C GLU A 212 -2.69 -14.23 0.38
N ALA A 213 -3.01 -14.95 1.45
CA ALA A 213 -4.37 -15.35 1.77
C ALA A 213 -5.31 -14.15 1.92
N ALA A 214 -4.79 -13.01 2.38
CA ALA A 214 -5.55 -11.78 2.51
C ALA A 214 -5.82 -11.06 1.17
N PHE A 215 -5.26 -11.49 0.04
CA PHE A 215 -5.57 -10.87 -1.25
C PHE A 215 -7.03 -11.07 -1.64
N ASP A 216 -7.56 -12.26 -1.39
CA ASP A 216 -8.95 -12.62 -1.70
C ASP A 216 -9.72 -12.82 -0.38
N PRO A 217 -10.71 -11.97 -0.06
CA PRO A 217 -11.34 -11.00 -0.95
C PRO A 217 -10.74 -9.59 -0.91
N TYR A 218 -9.85 -9.27 0.03
CA TYR A 218 -9.65 -7.87 0.46
C TYR A 218 -8.93 -6.99 -0.56
N LEU A 219 -7.78 -7.42 -1.09
CA LEU A 219 -7.08 -6.67 -2.14
C LEU A 219 -7.91 -6.62 -3.44
N LEU A 220 -8.51 -7.75 -3.83
CA LEU A 220 -9.27 -7.82 -5.08
C LEU A 220 -10.50 -6.91 -5.05
N THR A 221 -11.24 -6.91 -3.94
CA THR A 221 -12.38 -5.99 -3.76
C THR A 221 -11.94 -4.53 -3.76
N LEU A 222 -10.78 -4.22 -3.18
CA LEU A 222 -10.23 -2.87 -3.22
C LEU A 222 -9.96 -2.42 -4.65
N LEU A 223 -9.32 -3.27 -5.47
CA LEU A 223 -8.96 -2.96 -6.85
C LEU A 223 -10.16 -2.91 -7.81
N GLN A 224 -11.27 -3.58 -7.49
CA GLN A 224 -12.53 -3.43 -8.25
C GLN A 224 -13.06 -2.00 -8.24
N GLY A 225 -12.94 -1.30 -7.11
CA GLY A 225 -13.41 0.08 -6.95
C GLY A 225 -12.42 1.15 -7.46
N SER A 226 -11.20 0.76 -7.82
CA SER A 226 -10.13 1.69 -8.22
C SER A 226 -10.17 2.10 -9.70
N GLY A 227 -11.05 1.51 -10.51
CA GLY A 227 -11.32 1.97 -11.88
C GLY A 227 -12.41 3.02 -11.91
N SER A 228 -12.27 4.04 -12.76
CA SER A 228 -13.38 4.98 -13.01
C SER A 228 -14.64 4.18 -13.37
N PRO A 229 -15.82 4.45 -12.77
CA PRO A 229 -17.04 3.77 -13.19
C PRO A 229 -17.26 4.11 -14.67
N GLY A 230 -17.22 3.09 -15.54
CA GLY A 230 -17.57 3.25 -16.95
C GLY A 230 -18.94 3.93 -17.06
N PRO A 231 -19.20 4.67 -18.16
CA PRO A 231 -20.40 5.49 -18.26
C PRO A 231 -21.63 4.63 -17.99
N SER A 232 -22.38 4.98 -16.95
CA SER A 232 -23.64 4.33 -16.63
C SER A 232 -24.49 4.37 -17.89
N SER A 233 -24.83 3.21 -18.44
CA SER A 233 -25.86 3.13 -19.47
C SER A 233 -27.15 3.64 -18.81
N ARG A 234 -27.50 4.89 -19.13
CA ARG A 234 -28.85 5.40 -18.88
C ARG A 234 -29.77 4.47 -19.64
N ARG A 235 -30.47 3.58 -18.94
CA ARG A 235 -31.66 2.94 -19.48
C ARG A 235 -32.68 4.06 -19.65
N GLY A 236 -32.94 4.40 -20.91
CA GLY A 236 -34.01 5.30 -21.27
C GLY A 236 -35.34 4.75 -20.78
N THR A 237 -36.13 5.64 -20.19
CA THR A 237 -37.60 5.56 -20.17
C THR A 237 -38.13 6.32 -21.36
#